data_AF-A0A7C5ZES1-F1
#
_entry.id   AF-A0A7C5ZES1-F1
#
_cell.length_a   1.000
_cell.length_b   1.000
_cell.length_c   1.000
_cell.angle_alpha   90.00
_cell.angle_beta   90.00
_cell.angle_gamma   90.00
#
_symmetry.space_group_name_H-M   'P 1'
#
loop_
_entity.id
_entity.type
_entity.pdbx_description
1 polymer ?
#
loop_
_entity_poly.entity_id
_entity_poly.type
_entity_poly.pdbx_seq_one_letter_code
_entity_poly.pdbx_strand_id
1 'polypeptide(L)'
;MKRRSRAWMVVAGTTFGAAGPFAYTQVSIGPGLVVTESFDSLGSAATATLPSGWRFGSSTDFSIAFSLQTTQSAGTTGPGAITSTSPGGYYNWGSGTNATATDRAVGFLTSSSFTSPRHLFAQLSNNTGSTITSLTIAFDLEKYRQGTRAIEITFFAGTDGLNWTPVAAGNQSYPADSANTVVVNGPSTVSKSGIALSGLSIAPGGSYYLRWTYTGVGGSTNGQGLGVDNFSLTATVLSLPETRTWDGGGASDDFDDAANWDSAAPATGDSIVFAGAIRTTPNMQASYSLNSVRFAAGASAFSVGLGSNTLTLTGTDGITNQSDNVQTIAGGTIVLDVAQTWSTTGTGGMVITSAVELNGSMLTVTPAASTVITLSGKLSGSAGLNKTGPGELVLDHSGNDYTGNTTITAGTLTISGDANLGDPANDVQLNGGALRSTTGVTLGAGRTVS
;
A
#
# COMPACT_ATOMS: atom_id res chain seq x y z
N MET A 1 68.75 -27.85 -17.44
CA MET A 1 69.23 -27.42 -16.11
C MET A 1 68.54 -26.12 -15.71
N LYS A 2 67.68 -26.21 -14.70
CA LYS A 2 67.07 -25.16 -13.83
C LYS A 2 66.73 -23.77 -14.41
N ARG A 3 65.43 -23.59 -14.73
CA ARG A 3 64.72 -22.30 -14.69
C ARG A 3 64.87 -21.69 -13.28
N ARG A 4 65.36 -20.46 -13.16
CA ARG A 4 65.40 -19.73 -11.88
C ARG A 4 64.14 -18.88 -11.74
N SER A 5 63.35 -19.23 -10.73
CA SER A 5 62.13 -18.56 -10.27
C SER A 5 62.43 -17.17 -9.71
N ARG A 6 61.71 -16.14 -10.18
CA ARG A 6 61.65 -14.82 -9.54
C ARG A 6 60.63 -14.88 -8.40
N ALA A 7 61.10 -14.81 -7.16
CA ALA A 7 60.26 -14.61 -5.99
C ALA A 7 59.87 -13.12 -5.94
N TRP A 8 58.59 -12.82 -6.09
CA TRP A 8 58.02 -11.52 -5.76
C TRP A 8 57.61 -11.55 -4.29
N MET A 9 58.22 -10.69 -3.50
CA MET A 9 57.87 -10.47 -2.09
C MET A 9 56.54 -9.70 -2.08
N VAL A 10 55.46 -10.37 -1.70
CA VAL A 10 54.16 -9.72 -1.46
C VAL A 10 54.29 -8.95 -0.15
N VAL A 11 54.33 -7.61 -0.24
CA VAL A 11 54.06 -6.74 0.91
C VAL A 11 52.56 -6.84 1.16
N ALA A 12 52.18 -7.41 2.30
CA ALA A 12 50.79 -7.46 2.73
C ALA A 12 50.30 -6.02 2.97
N GLY A 13 49.51 -5.49 2.03
CA GLY A 13 48.72 -4.29 2.26
C GLY A 13 47.64 -4.62 3.29
N THR A 14 47.71 -3.99 4.45
CA THR A 14 46.60 -3.95 5.40
C THR A 14 45.44 -3.24 4.71
N THR A 15 44.50 -4.01 4.18
CA THR A 15 43.19 -3.51 3.79
C THR A 15 42.53 -2.93 5.03
N PHE A 16 42.32 -1.61 5.05
CA PHE A 16 41.34 -1.01 5.95
C PHE A 16 39.99 -1.64 5.62
N GLY A 17 39.49 -2.49 6.52
CA GLY A 17 38.13 -3.00 6.43
C GLY A 17 37.19 -1.80 6.40
N ALA A 18 36.32 -1.76 5.39
CA ALA A 18 35.18 -0.87 5.40
C ALA A 18 34.43 -1.09 6.72
N ALA A 19 34.31 -0.04 7.53
CA ALA A 19 33.40 -0.06 8.65
C ALA A 19 32.01 -0.40 8.10
N GLY A 20 31.43 -1.52 8.55
CA GLY A 20 30.04 -1.82 8.25
C GLY A 20 29.13 -0.67 8.72
N PRO A 21 27.92 -0.53 8.16
CA PRO A 21 26.99 0.50 8.60
C PRO A 21 26.73 0.30 10.10
N PHE A 22 27.09 1.30 10.91
CA PHE A 22 26.78 1.32 12.33
C PHE A 22 25.25 1.18 12.47
N ALA A 23 24.80 0.07 13.06
CA ALA A 23 23.39 -0.19 13.28
C ALA A 23 22.89 0.72 14.42
N TYR A 24 22.24 1.83 14.07
CA TYR A 24 21.55 2.70 15.02
C TYR A 24 20.06 2.34 15.06
N THR A 25 19.42 2.52 16.23
CA THR A 25 17.97 2.33 16.36
C THR A 25 17.23 3.40 15.57
N GLN A 26 16.32 2.96 14.71
CA GLN A 26 15.52 3.81 13.81
C GLN A 26 14.12 4.00 14.41
N VAL A 27 13.40 5.01 13.94
CA VAL A 27 11.95 5.15 14.20
C VAL A 27 11.25 4.00 13.47
N SER A 28 10.65 3.06 14.20
CA SER A 28 10.01 1.88 13.61
C SER A 28 8.57 2.17 13.21
N ILE A 29 8.28 2.10 11.91
CA ILE A 29 6.90 2.06 11.41
C ILE A 29 6.46 0.60 11.47
N GLY A 30 5.70 0.26 12.51
CA GLY A 30 5.21 -1.11 12.73
C GLY A 30 3.87 -1.40 12.03
N PRO A 31 3.28 -2.58 12.24
CA PRO A 31 2.00 -2.98 11.66
C PRO A 31 0.81 -2.05 11.97
N GLY A 32 0.89 -1.26 13.04
CA GLY A 32 -0.10 -0.23 13.35
C GLY A 32 -0.07 1.00 12.42
N LEU A 33 0.91 1.07 11.50
CA LEU A 33 1.09 2.10 10.47
C LEU A 33 1.24 3.55 10.97
N VAL A 34 1.14 3.79 12.27
CA VAL A 34 1.21 5.11 12.90
C VAL A 34 2.44 5.21 13.80
N VAL A 35 3.09 6.37 13.78
CA VAL A 35 4.18 6.75 14.66
C VAL A 35 3.88 8.14 15.24
N THR A 36 4.16 8.33 16.52
CA THR A 36 4.10 9.64 17.19
C THR A 36 5.33 9.88 18.05
N GLU A 37 5.79 11.13 18.12
CA GLU A 37 6.87 11.57 19.01
C GLU A 37 6.58 13.02 19.46
N SER A 38 6.34 13.21 20.76
CA SER A 38 6.14 14.54 21.38
C SER A 38 7.35 15.03 22.16
N PHE A 39 8.44 14.28 22.21
CA PHE A 39 9.68 14.61 22.96
C PHE A 39 9.52 14.84 24.48
N ASP A 40 8.32 14.80 25.04
CA ASP A 40 7.99 15.03 26.46
C ASP A 40 8.80 14.17 27.43
N SER A 41 9.23 12.99 26.96
CA SER A 41 10.05 12.06 27.71
C SER A 41 11.50 12.51 27.96
N LEU A 42 11.99 13.57 27.29
CA LEU A 42 13.36 14.08 27.44
C LEU A 42 13.68 14.61 28.84
N GLY A 43 12.66 15.01 29.61
CA GLY A 43 12.84 15.66 30.91
C GLY A 43 13.56 17.01 30.77
N SER A 44 14.23 17.47 31.83
CA SER A 44 14.78 18.84 31.93
C SER A 44 16.29 18.96 31.76
N ALA A 45 16.98 17.86 31.45
CA ALA A 45 18.43 17.83 31.37
C ALA A 45 18.97 18.61 30.16
N ALA A 46 20.08 19.34 30.37
CA ALA A 46 20.78 20.03 29.28
C ALA A 46 21.33 19.05 28.24
N THR A 47 21.84 17.91 28.71
CA THR A 47 22.30 16.77 27.90
C THR A 47 21.26 15.64 27.94
N ALA A 48 20.12 15.85 27.29
CA ALA A 48 19.08 14.83 27.14
C ALA A 48 19.32 14.00 25.88
N THR A 49 19.19 12.68 25.97
CA THR A 49 19.31 11.78 24.81
C THR A 49 18.02 11.81 24.00
N LEU A 50 18.15 12.07 22.70
CA LEU A 50 17.02 12.08 21.77
C LEU A 50 16.38 10.70 21.64
N PRO A 51 15.08 10.63 21.33
CA PRO A 51 14.41 9.38 21.02
C PRO A 51 15.09 8.63 19.87
N SER A 52 14.89 7.31 19.83
CA SER A 52 15.51 6.46 18.79
C SER A 52 15.17 6.96 17.38
N GLY A 53 16.16 6.96 16.50
CA GLY A 53 16.04 7.43 15.12
C GLY A 53 16.13 8.95 14.94
N TRP A 54 16.08 9.74 16.01
CA TRP A 54 16.24 11.20 15.96
C TRP A 54 17.67 11.63 16.23
N ARG A 55 18.13 12.66 15.52
CA ARG A 55 19.46 13.26 15.74
C ARG A 55 19.54 14.70 15.27
N PHE A 56 20.45 15.45 15.88
CA PHE A 56 20.90 16.74 15.35
C PHE A 56 22.08 16.55 14.41
N GLY A 57 22.32 17.49 13.48
CA GLY A 57 23.52 17.53 12.67
C GLY A 57 23.95 18.93 12.26
N SER A 58 25.26 19.05 12.00
CA SER A 58 25.89 20.25 11.41
C SER A 58 26.20 20.07 9.93
N SER A 59 26.08 18.85 9.40
CA SER A 59 26.12 18.50 7.98
C SER A 59 24.73 18.12 7.49
N THR A 60 24.51 18.22 6.18
CA THR A 60 23.31 17.70 5.50
C THR A 60 23.33 16.18 5.35
N ASP A 61 24.50 15.55 5.47
CA ASP A 61 24.70 14.10 5.44
C ASP A 61 24.34 13.50 6.80
N PHE A 62 23.34 12.61 6.81
CA PHE A 62 22.81 11.96 8.01
C PHE A 62 23.84 11.08 8.76
N SER A 63 24.86 10.60 8.06
CA SER A 63 25.83 9.62 8.56
C SER A 63 27.00 10.25 9.32
N ILE A 64 27.20 11.56 9.20
CA ILE A 64 28.36 12.27 9.77
C ILE A 64 27.95 13.51 10.56
N ALA A 65 28.88 13.99 11.40
CA ALA A 65 28.77 15.28 12.09
C ALA A 65 27.41 15.50 12.81
N PHE A 66 26.97 14.48 13.54
CA PHE A 66 25.69 14.44 14.25
C PHE A 66 25.85 14.41 15.77
N SER A 67 24.77 14.73 16.48
CA SER A 67 24.62 14.55 17.94
C SER A 67 23.31 13.82 18.25
N LEU A 68 23.37 12.87 19.16
CA LEU A 68 22.20 12.17 19.70
C LEU A 68 21.67 12.81 20.98
N GLN A 69 22.31 13.89 21.43
CA GLN A 69 21.94 14.57 22.66
C GLN A 69 21.78 16.05 22.43
N THR A 70 20.91 16.67 23.21
CA THR A 70 20.90 18.11 23.36
C THR A 70 22.18 18.58 24.05
N THR A 71 22.50 19.85 23.89
CA THR A 71 23.64 20.50 24.58
C THR A 71 23.17 21.50 25.62
N GLN A 72 21.91 21.92 25.53
CA GLN A 72 21.27 22.90 26.38
C GLN A 72 19.83 22.49 26.67
N SER A 73 19.31 23.00 27.78
CA SER A 73 17.89 22.93 28.13
C SER A 73 17.43 24.29 28.63
N ALA A 74 16.24 24.73 28.24
CA ALA A 74 15.70 25.98 28.76
C ALA A 74 14.17 25.96 28.79
N GLY A 75 13.63 26.59 29.83
CA GLY A 75 12.23 26.91 29.95
C GLY A 75 11.91 28.29 29.35
N THR A 76 10.67 28.72 29.47
CA THR A 76 10.20 30.07 29.09
C THR A 76 9.98 30.97 30.30
N THR A 77 9.95 30.42 31.53
CA THR A 77 9.75 31.18 32.77
C THR A 77 10.56 30.61 33.93
N GLY A 78 10.71 31.40 35.00
CA GLY A 78 11.34 30.94 36.24
C GLY A 78 12.83 30.56 36.10
N PRO A 79 13.37 29.80 37.07
CA PRO A 79 14.74 29.29 37.02
C PRO A 79 14.99 28.43 35.78
N GLY A 80 16.07 28.73 35.05
CA GLY A 80 16.40 28.02 33.81
C GLY A 80 15.62 28.50 32.59
N ALA A 81 14.94 29.65 32.66
CA ALA A 81 14.36 30.28 31.49
C ALA A 81 15.43 30.71 30.47
N ILE A 82 15.08 30.68 29.18
CA ILE A 82 15.89 31.24 28.11
C ILE A 82 16.04 32.76 28.28
N THR A 83 17.23 33.30 28.00
CA THR A 83 17.54 34.73 28.16
C THR A 83 18.31 35.28 26.95
N SER A 84 18.59 36.59 26.93
CA SER A 84 19.39 37.23 25.88
C SER A 84 20.85 36.76 25.84
N THR A 85 21.38 36.25 26.96
CA THR A 85 22.75 35.75 27.09
C THR A 85 22.87 34.24 26.95
N SER A 86 21.75 33.53 26.76
CA SER A 86 21.76 32.08 26.59
C SER A 86 22.60 31.67 25.36
N PRO A 87 23.48 30.67 25.51
CA PRO A 87 24.40 30.25 24.44
C PRO A 87 23.67 29.60 23.28
N GLY A 88 24.25 29.64 22.07
CA GLY A 88 23.72 28.84 20.98
C GLY A 88 23.94 27.34 21.20
N GLY A 89 23.09 26.49 20.61
CA GLY A 89 23.23 25.04 20.74
C GLY A 89 22.06 24.22 20.22
N TYR A 90 22.12 22.92 20.50
CA TYR A 90 21.01 21.97 20.42
C TYR A 90 20.20 22.04 21.71
N TYR A 91 18.91 22.32 21.60
CA TYR A 91 18.07 22.65 22.73
C TYR A 91 16.99 21.60 22.99
N ASN A 92 16.87 21.24 24.27
CA ASN A 92 15.69 20.67 24.91
C ASN A 92 14.84 21.84 25.43
N TRP A 93 13.82 22.23 24.68
CA TRP A 93 12.93 23.31 25.06
C TRP A 93 11.84 22.83 26.01
N GLY A 94 11.42 23.66 26.94
CA GLY A 94 10.27 23.37 27.81
C GLY A 94 9.34 24.57 27.92
N SER A 95 8.04 24.32 27.79
CA SER A 95 7.01 25.32 28.08
C SER A 95 6.88 25.53 29.59
N GLY A 96 7.08 26.76 30.07
CA GLY A 96 7.05 27.09 31.49
C GLY A 96 8.43 27.01 32.17
N THR A 97 8.48 26.53 33.41
CA THR A 97 9.74 26.42 34.16
C THR A 97 10.53 25.18 33.74
N ASN A 98 11.82 25.34 33.38
CA ASN A 98 12.60 24.23 32.80
C ASN A 98 12.56 22.95 33.65
N ALA A 99 12.69 23.07 34.97
CA ALA A 99 12.76 21.91 35.85
C ALA A 99 11.47 21.07 35.87
N THR A 100 10.31 21.69 35.61
CA THR A 100 8.98 21.07 35.76
C THR A 100 8.17 21.04 34.45
N ALA A 101 8.72 21.57 33.35
CA ALA A 101 8.07 21.51 32.05
C ALA A 101 7.89 20.05 31.63
N THR A 102 6.64 19.69 31.35
CA THR A 102 6.23 18.35 30.87
C THR A 102 6.12 18.31 29.36
N ASP A 103 5.88 19.47 28.75
CA ASP A 103 5.76 19.70 27.31
C ASP A 103 7.13 20.09 26.75
N ARG A 104 7.69 19.28 25.85
CA ARG A 104 9.07 19.41 25.37
C ARG A 104 9.16 19.44 23.86
N ALA A 105 10.03 20.30 23.36
CA ALA A 105 10.39 20.34 21.95
C ALA A 105 11.91 20.25 21.75
N VAL A 106 12.33 19.84 20.57
CA VAL A 106 13.76 19.78 20.20
C VAL A 106 14.08 20.75 19.09
N GLY A 107 15.18 21.47 19.20
CA GLY A 107 15.59 22.37 18.14
C GLY A 107 16.85 23.14 18.44
N PHE A 108 16.88 24.41 18.00
CA PHE A 108 18.12 25.16 17.94
C PHE A 108 17.95 26.59 18.44
N LEU A 109 19.04 27.09 19.00
CA LEU A 109 19.33 28.51 19.04
C LEU A 109 20.60 28.77 18.23
N THR A 110 20.45 29.29 17.01
CA THR A 110 21.60 29.63 16.14
C THR A 110 22.04 31.07 16.37
N SER A 111 22.92 31.24 17.36
CA SER A 111 23.41 32.56 17.79
C SER A 111 24.89 32.49 18.19
N SER A 112 25.58 33.61 18.01
CA SER A 112 27.01 33.80 18.25
C SER A 112 27.87 32.79 17.48
N SER A 113 28.68 31.98 18.17
CA SER A 113 29.56 30.98 17.56
C SER A 113 28.82 29.73 17.07
N PHE A 114 27.57 29.52 17.48
CA PHE A 114 26.76 28.40 17.00
C PHE A 114 26.06 28.78 15.69
N THR A 115 26.78 28.54 14.60
CA THR A 115 26.38 28.94 13.24
C THR A 115 25.16 28.17 12.72
N SER A 116 24.46 28.77 11.77
CA SER A 116 23.49 28.08 10.89
C SER A 116 24.15 27.76 9.54
N PRO A 117 23.70 26.74 8.79
CA PRO A 117 22.53 25.90 9.06
C PRO A 117 22.75 24.85 10.16
N ARG A 118 21.64 24.39 10.74
CA ARG A 118 21.58 23.22 11.62
C ARG A 118 20.40 22.35 11.25
N HIS A 119 20.54 21.06 11.47
CA HIS A 119 19.62 20.07 10.96
C HIS A 119 19.10 19.19 12.10
N LEU A 120 17.79 18.97 12.13
CA LEU A 120 17.17 17.87 12.87
C LEU A 120 16.84 16.78 11.84
N PHE A 121 17.09 15.53 12.18
CA PHE A 121 16.80 14.39 11.34
C PHE A 121 15.96 13.35 12.07
N ALA A 122 15.14 12.63 11.31
CA ALA A 122 14.55 11.37 11.72
C ALA A 122 14.85 10.31 10.65
N GLN A 123 15.32 9.13 11.09
CA GLN A 123 15.43 7.93 10.24
C GLN A 123 14.32 6.97 10.59
N LEU A 124 13.50 6.65 9.60
CA LEU A 124 12.38 5.72 9.65
C LEU A 124 12.85 4.34 9.15
N SER A 125 12.31 3.28 9.73
CA SER A 125 12.42 1.89 9.24
C SER A 125 11.03 1.33 8.97
N ASN A 126 10.88 0.67 7.82
CA ASN A 126 9.65 -0.04 7.49
C ASN A 126 9.63 -1.43 8.12
N ASN A 127 8.92 -1.59 9.23
CA ASN A 127 8.66 -2.87 9.89
C ASN A 127 7.19 -3.26 9.81
N THR A 128 6.48 -2.81 8.76
CA THR A 128 5.06 -3.07 8.56
C THR A 128 4.78 -4.48 8.02
N GLY A 129 5.79 -5.15 7.46
CA GLY A 129 5.65 -6.41 6.72
C GLY A 129 5.35 -6.22 5.23
N SER A 130 4.98 -5.01 4.79
CA SER A 130 4.63 -4.69 3.41
C SER A 130 5.40 -3.48 2.88
N THR A 131 5.44 -3.28 1.57
CA THR A 131 6.08 -2.10 0.97
C THR A 131 5.26 -0.84 1.29
N ILE A 132 5.85 0.19 1.88
CA ILE A 132 5.17 1.47 2.09
C ILE A 132 5.15 2.25 0.77
N THR A 133 3.96 2.71 0.37
CA THR A 133 3.68 3.42 -0.89
C THR A 133 3.45 4.92 -0.69
N SER A 134 3.06 5.34 0.51
CA SER A 134 2.99 6.75 0.89
C SER A 134 3.13 6.96 2.40
N LEU A 135 3.51 8.17 2.79
CA LEU A 135 3.53 8.65 4.16
C LEU A 135 2.74 9.96 4.26
N THR A 136 1.91 10.11 5.27
CA THR A 136 1.28 11.38 5.64
C THR A 136 1.89 11.85 6.96
N ILE A 137 2.45 13.05 6.98
CA ILE A 137 3.22 13.58 8.11
C ILE A 137 2.53 14.82 8.69
N ALA A 138 2.63 14.96 10.00
CA ALA A 138 2.33 16.19 10.72
C ALA A 138 3.38 16.48 11.80
N PHE A 139 3.57 17.75 12.15
CA PHE A 139 4.40 18.21 13.27
C PHE A 139 4.09 19.67 13.58
N ASP A 140 4.43 20.08 14.80
CA ASP A 140 4.37 21.45 15.26
C ASP A 140 5.74 22.12 15.18
N LEU A 141 5.75 23.40 14.80
CA LEU A 141 6.93 24.25 14.87
C LEU A 141 6.70 25.35 15.89
N GLU A 142 7.53 25.36 16.92
CA GLU A 142 7.33 26.19 18.10
C GLU A 142 8.40 27.27 18.25
N LYS A 143 7.99 28.43 18.74
CA LYS A 143 8.90 29.56 19.04
C LYS A 143 8.93 29.88 20.52
N TYR A 144 10.14 29.86 21.08
CA TYR A 144 10.44 30.05 22.50
C TYR A 144 11.08 31.42 22.79
N ARG A 145 11.73 32.04 21.80
CA ARG A 145 12.40 33.34 21.96
C ARG A 145 12.43 34.12 20.65
N GLN A 146 12.14 35.42 20.74
CA GLN A 146 12.24 36.36 19.63
C GLN A 146 13.70 36.67 19.27
N GLY A 147 13.90 37.25 18.10
CA GLY A 147 15.22 37.60 17.60
C GLY A 147 15.15 38.39 16.30
N THR A 148 16.02 39.39 16.21
CA THR A 148 16.15 40.25 15.03
C THR A 148 16.79 39.54 13.84
N ARG A 149 17.22 38.29 14.01
CA ARG A 149 17.74 37.45 12.93
C ARG A 149 16.66 36.45 12.48
N ALA A 150 16.20 36.62 11.24
CA ALA A 150 15.21 35.75 10.62
C ALA A 150 15.75 34.33 10.43
N ILE A 151 14.87 33.33 10.51
CA ILE A 151 15.19 31.91 10.31
C ILE A 151 14.21 31.31 9.30
N GLU A 152 14.75 30.61 8.30
CA GLU A 152 14.01 29.76 7.40
C GLU A 152 14.15 28.30 7.83
N ILE A 153 13.03 27.60 8.03
CA ILE A 153 12.97 26.16 8.24
C ILE A 153 12.52 25.51 6.93
N THR A 154 13.42 24.73 6.32
CA THR A 154 13.10 23.95 5.12
C THR A 154 13.02 22.47 5.46
N PHE A 155 11.94 21.82 5.07
CA PHE A 155 11.68 20.40 5.28
C PHE A 155 12.07 19.59 4.05
N PHE A 156 12.71 18.44 4.28
CA PHE A 156 13.19 17.54 3.23
C PHE A 156 12.87 16.09 3.58
N ALA A 157 12.77 15.27 2.54
CA ALA A 157 12.71 13.82 2.63
C ALA A 157 13.74 13.19 1.70
N GLY A 158 14.16 11.95 1.98
CA GLY A 158 15.13 11.22 1.17
C GLY A 158 15.18 9.73 1.48
N THR A 159 15.79 8.95 0.60
CA THR A 159 15.87 7.48 0.70
C THR A 159 17.19 6.97 1.26
N ASP A 160 18.22 7.81 1.32
CA ASP A 160 19.59 7.40 1.65
C ASP A 160 20.27 8.26 2.73
N GLY A 161 19.61 9.32 3.19
CA GLY A 161 20.18 10.26 4.16
C GLY A 161 21.27 11.20 3.59
N LEU A 162 21.49 11.18 2.28
CA LEU A 162 22.51 11.95 1.56
C LEU A 162 21.87 12.90 0.53
N ASN A 163 20.96 12.35 -0.27
CA ASN A 163 20.21 13.04 -1.31
C ASN A 163 18.83 13.42 -0.78
N TRP A 164 18.50 14.70 -0.89
CA TRP A 164 17.35 15.29 -0.22
C TRP A 164 16.44 16.01 -1.21
N THR A 165 15.17 15.65 -1.20
CA THR A 165 14.12 16.32 -1.97
C THR A 165 13.38 17.30 -1.05
N PRO A 166 13.28 18.60 -1.41
CA PRO A 166 12.49 19.56 -0.65
C PRO A 166 10.99 19.20 -0.64
N VAL A 167 10.35 19.37 0.51
CA VAL A 167 8.91 19.12 0.69
C VAL A 167 8.27 20.42 1.16
N ALA A 168 7.83 21.25 0.20
CA ALA A 168 7.42 22.64 0.44
C ALA A 168 6.31 22.80 1.49
N ALA A 169 5.40 21.82 1.59
CA ALA A 169 4.31 21.83 2.57
C ALA A 169 4.81 21.83 4.04
N GLY A 170 6.03 21.35 4.30
CA GLY A 170 6.64 21.36 5.63
C GLY A 170 7.49 22.60 5.93
N ASN A 171 7.65 23.53 4.98
CA ASN A 171 8.50 24.71 5.17
C ASN A 171 7.83 25.75 6.08
N GLN A 172 8.65 26.55 6.76
CA GLN A 172 8.19 27.71 7.54
C GLN A 172 9.23 28.83 7.57
N SER A 173 8.78 30.05 7.30
CA SER A 173 9.58 31.27 7.47
C SER A 173 9.26 31.91 8.82
N TYR A 174 10.30 32.29 9.57
CA TYR A 174 10.21 33.13 10.75
C TYR A 174 10.96 34.45 10.51
N PRO A 175 10.25 35.52 10.12
CA PRO A 175 10.84 36.83 9.93
C PRO A 175 11.52 37.37 11.19
N ALA A 176 12.42 38.33 11.01
CA ALA A 176 13.01 39.08 12.11
C ALA A 176 11.91 39.78 12.93
N ASP A 177 12.00 39.70 14.26
CA ASP A 177 11.10 40.37 15.18
C ASP A 177 11.88 41.07 16.30
N SER A 178 11.31 41.19 17.51
CA SER A 178 11.92 41.98 18.58
C SER A 178 13.29 41.46 18.99
N ALA A 179 14.02 42.28 19.75
CA ALA A 179 15.29 41.88 20.31
C ALA A 179 15.19 40.59 21.14
N ASN A 180 16.32 39.92 21.26
CA ASN A 180 16.46 38.59 21.85
C ASN A 180 16.24 38.52 23.37
N THR A 181 15.73 39.60 23.96
CA THR A 181 15.30 39.75 25.35
C THR A 181 13.86 39.29 25.55
N VAL A 182 13.07 39.15 24.49
CA VAL A 182 11.67 38.74 24.59
C VAL A 182 11.54 37.21 24.52
N VAL A 183 11.09 36.62 25.62
CA VAL A 183 10.78 35.20 25.76
C VAL A 183 9.31 34.97 25.44
N VAL A 184 9.00 33.90 24.71
CA VAL A 184 7.65 33.53 24.34
C VAL A 184 7.16 32.44 25.30
N ASN A 185 6.30 32.81 26.24
CA ASN A 185 5.74 31.89 27.23
C ASN A 185 4.35 31.40 26.80
N GLY A 186 4.15 30.08 26.75
CA GLY A 186 3.19 29.49 25.83
C GLY A 186 3.75 29.65 24.41
N PRO A 187 4.69 28.77 24.01
CA PRO A 187 5.39 28.88 22.73
C PRO A 187 4.40 29.14 21.59
N SER A 188 4.77 30.03 20.67
CA SER A 188 3.92 30.27 19.50
C SER A 188 4.07 29.10 18.54
N THR A 189 2.98 28.38 18.29
CA THR A 189 2.98 27.13 17.51
C THR A 189 2.40 27.32 16.13
N VAL A 190 3.10 26.78 15.13
CA VAL A 190 2.60 26.63 13.76
C VAL A 190 2.51 25.15 13.43
N SER A 191 1.28 24.63 13.37
CA SER A 191 1.04 23.24 13.02
C SER A 191 1.14 23.01 11.51
N LYS A 192 1.88 21.98 11.14
CA LYS A 192 1.93 21.43 9.79
C LYS A 192 1.24 20.09 9.80
N SER A 193 0.23 19.91 8.96
CA SER A 193 -0.55 18.66 8.88
C SER A 193 -0.81 18.26 7.43
N GLY A 194 -1.07 16.97 7.21
CA GLY A 194 -1.39 16.45 5.88
C GLY A 194 -0.25 16.56 4.87
N ILE A 195 1.01 16.59 5.32
CA ILE A 195 2.17 16.60 4.41
C ILE A 195 2.26 15.22 3.76
N ALA A 196 1.78 15.11 2.53
CA ALA A 196 1.78 13.87 1.78
C ALA A 196 3.10 13.64 1.05
N LEU A 197 3.72 12.49 1.29
CA LEU A 197 4.82 11.93 0.50
C LEU A 197 4.28 10.73 -0.26
N SER A 198 4.08 10.86 -1.57
CA SER A 198 3.49 9.85 -2.44
C SER A 198 4.52 9.23 -3.39
N GLY A 199 4.14 8.14 -4.06
CA GLY A 199 5.01 7.46 -5.03
C GLY A 199 6.23 6.79 -4.39
N LEU A 200 6.12 6.41 -3.11
CA LEU A 200 7.20 5.75 -2.39
C LEU A 200 7.24 4.25 -2.72
N SER A 201 8.40 3.64 -2.50
CA SER A 201 8.59 2.19 -2.60
C SER A 201 9.58 1.75 -1.52
N ILE A 202 9.19 1.92 -0.26
CA ILE A 202 10.05 1.55 0.87
C ILE A 202 9.75 0.09 1.18
N ALA A 203 10.63 -0.83 0.75
CA ALA A 203 10.49 -2.25 1.00
C ALA A 203 10.50 -2.58 2.52
N PRO A 204 9.96 -3.74 2.96
CA PRO A 204 10.15 -4.22 4.33
C PRO A 204 11.64 -4.23 4.74
N GLY A 205 11.95 -3.70 5.92
CA GLY A 205 13.30 -3.45 6.42
C GLY A 205 14.00 -2.23 5.81
N GLY A 206 13.41 -1.56 4.81
CA GLY A 206 13.96 -0.38 4.17
C GLY A 206 13.90 0.87 5.06
N SER A 207 14.83 1.80 4.83
CA SER A 207 14.89 3.08 5.54
C SER A 207 14.32 4.24 4.71
N TYR A 208 13.84 5.26 5.41
CA TYR A 208 13.47 6.55 4.82
C TYR A 208 13.83 7.68 5.78
N TYR A 209 14.16 8.86 5.26
CA TYR A 209 14.78 9.92 6.06
C TYR A 209 14.01 11.22 5.93
N LEU A 210 13.85 11.92 7.06
CA LEU A 210 13.26 13.25 7.16
C LEU A 210 14.30 14.23 7.71
N ARG A 211 14.26 15.48 7.26
CA ARG A 211 15.18 16.53 7.74
C ARG A 211 14.53 17.90 7.80
N TRP A 212 14.68 18.57 8.94
CA TRP A 212 14.37 19.98 9.12
C TRP A 212 15.67 20.78 9.14
N THR A 213 15.82 21.75 8.24
CA THR A 213 17.01 22.58 8.14
C THR A 213 16.70 24.01 8.56
N TYR A 214 17.37 24.48 9.61
CA TYR A 214 17.23 25.83 10.17
C TYR A 214 18.34 26.72 9.61
N THR A 215 17.99 27.62 8.70
CA THR A 215 18.92 28.53 8.03
C THR A 215 18.66 29.95 8.49
N GLY A 216 19.63 30.59 9.16
CA GLY A 216 19.49 31.99 9.53
C GLY A 216 19.86 32.93 8.38
N VAL A 217 19.07 34.00 8.22
CA VAL A 217 19.21 35.00 7.16
C VAL A 217 19.86 36.26 7.73
N GLY A 218 21.10 36.54 7.30
CA GLY A 218 21.89 37.68 7.78
C GLY A 218 22.39 37.53 9.22
N GLY A 219 23.49 38.23 9.56
CA GLY A 219 24.06 38.27 10.91
C GLY A 219 24.44 36.90 11.52
N SER A 220 24.94 36.92 12.76
CA SER A 220 25.24 35.71 13.54
C SER A 220 24.76 35.77 14.98
N THR A 221 24.25 36.90 15.46
CA THR A 221 23.74 37.09 16.82
C THR A 221 22.24 37.33 16.81
N ASN A 222 21.60 37.33 17.99
CA ASN A 222 20.16 37.57 18.14
C ASN A 222 19.27 36.58 17.37
N GLY A 223 19.72 35.33 17.22
CA GLY A 223 18.92 34.25 16.62
C GLY A 223 17.68 33.91 17.43
N GLN A 224 16.65 33.39 16.76
CA GLN A 224 15.40 32.94 17.39
C GLN A 224 15.56 31.54 18.01
N GLY A 225 14.82 31.28 19.09
CA GLY A 225 14.75 29.95 19.72
C GLY A 225 13.56 29.18 19.17
N LEU A 226 13.82 28.12 18.43
CA LEU A 226 12.80 27.39 17.66
C LEU A 226 12.94 25.87 17.86
N GLY A 227 11.82 25.16 17.85
CA GLY A 227 11.74 23.71 18.05
C GLY A 227 10.75 23.01 17.11
N VAL A 228 10.96 21.71 16.91
CA VAL A 228 9.97 20.77 16.36
C VAL A 228 9.34 20.02 17.53
N ASP A 229 8.03 19.84 17.46
CA ASP A 229 7.25 19.10 18.45
C ASP A 229 6.09 18.31 17.79
N ASN A 230 5.43 17.43 18.55
CA ASN A 230 4.21 16.71 18.20
C ASN A 230 4.26 16.08 16.81
N PHE A 231 5.37 15.40 16.51
CA PHE A 231 5.54 14.69 15.26
C PHE A 231 4.57 13.52 15.20
N SER A 232 3.88 13.36 14.08
CA SER A 232 3.14 12.16 13.76
C SER A 232 3.29 11.78 12.29
N LEU A 233 3.18 10.49 12.04
CA LEU A 233 3.23 9.91 10.71
C LEU A 233 2.24 8.76 10.61
N THR A 234 1.55 8.68 9.47
CA THR A 234 0.73 7.54 9.07
C THR A 234 1.24 7.00 7.74
N ALA A 235 1.50 5.70 7.66
CA ALA A 235 1.95 5.01 6.46
C ALA A 235 0.79 4.35 5.70
N THR A 236 0.89 4.35 4.38
CA THR A 236 0.07 3.49 3.51
C THR A 236 0.97 2.40 2.95
N VAL A 237 0.52 1.14 3.04
CA VAL A 237 1.26 0.00 2.51
C VAL A 237 0.61 -0.57 1.27
N LEU A 238 1.41 -1.24 0.45
CA LEU A 238 0.94 -2.10 -0.62
C LEU A 238 0.25 -3.32 0.01
N SER A 239 -1.03 -3.52 -0.27
CA SER A 239 -1.69 -4.80 -0.03
C SER A 239 -1.34 -5.73 -1.19
N LEU A 240 -0.62 -6.82 -0.90
CA LEU A 240 -0.42 -7.87 -1.88
C LEU A 240 -1.69 -8.71 -1.96
N PRO A 241 -2.10 -9.16 -3.16
CA PRO A 241 -3.13 -10.16 -3.32
C PRO A 241 -2.88 -11.39 -2.43
N GLU A 242 -3.87 -11.75 -1.62
CA GLU A 242 -3.87 -12.97 -0.82
C GLU A 242 -4.94 -13.95 -1.32
N THR A 243 -4.86 -15.19 -0.84
CA THR A 243 -5.97 -16.13 -0.99
C THR A 243 -6.81 -16.08 0.27
N ARG A 244 -8.08 -15.72 0.16
CA ARG A 244 -9.06 -15.76 1.26
C ARG A 244 -9.92 -17.00 1.15
N THR A 245 -10.00 -17.77 2.23
CA THR A 245 -10.85 -18.97 2.28
C THR A 245 -12.11 -18.69 3.07
N TRP A 246 -13.28 -18.88 2.45
CA TRP A 246 -14.56 -18.85 3.12
C TRP A 246 -14.70 -20.08 4.01
N ASP A 247 -14.89 -19.84 5.31
CA ASP A 247 -15.17 -20.87 6.31
C ASP A 247 -16.58 -20.77 6.91
N GLY A 248 -17.28 -19.66 6.68
CA GLY A 248 -18.63 -19.39 7.17
C GLY A 248 -18.72 -19.19 8.68
N GLY A 249 -17.61 -18.83 9.35
CA GLY A 249 -17.55 -18.63 10.80
C GLY A 249 -18.30 -17.41 11.34
N GLY A 250 -18.77 -16.52 10.46
CA GLY A 250 -19.39 -15.25 10.80
C GLY A 250 -20.87 -15.31 11.22
N ALA A 251 -21.43 -14.13 11.46
CA ALA A 251 -22.81 -13.94 11.92
C ALA A 251 -23.81 -13.78 10.76
N SER A 252 -23.37 -13.33 9.59
CA SER A 252 -24.18 -13.28 8.37
C SER A 252 -23.53 -14.07 7.24
N ASP A 253 -24.22 -14.21 6.10
CA ASP A 253 -23.66 -14.82 4.88
C ASP A 253 -22.94 -13.78 4.01
N ASP A 254 -22.58 -12.64 4.58
CA ASP A 254 -22.07 -11.51 3.83
C ASP A 254 -20.55 -11.60 3.61
N PHE A 255 -20.08 -11.07 2.47
CA PHE A 255 -18.64 -11.03 2.13
C PHE A 255 -17.83 -10.12 3.06
N ASP A 256 -18.42 -9.02 3.53
CA ASP A 256 -17.75 -8.05 4.40
C ASP A 256 -17.70 -8.46 5.88
N ASP A 257 -18.43 -9.52 6.26
CA ASP A 257 -18.26 -10.17 7.56
C ASP A 257 -16.94 -10.94 7.55
N ALA A 258 -15.88 -10.27 8.01
CA ALA A 258 -14.52 -10.80 8.04
C ALA A 258 -14.40 -12.14 8.79
N ALA A 259 -15.35 -12.48 9.68
CA ALA A 259 -15.35 -13.75 10.40
C ALA A 259 -15.82 -14.94 9.55
N ASN A 260 -16.34 -14.71 8.33
CA ASN A 260 -16.59 -15.76 7.33
C ASN A 260 -15.34 -16.18 6.58
N TRP A 261 -14.20 -15.54 6.82
CA TRP A 261 -12.95 -15.74 6.11
C TRP A 261 -11.82 -16.09 7.08
N ASP A 262 -10.84 -16.86 6.60
CA ASP A 262 -9.68 -17.35 7.38
C ASP A 262 -8.85 -16.29 8.13
N SER A 263 -8.97 -15.01 7.77
CA SER A 263 -8.13 -13.93 8.30
C SER A 263 -8.78 -12.55 8.19
N ALA A 264 -9.34 -12.23 7.01
CA ALA A 264 -10.00 -10.97 6.73
C ALA A 264 -10.95 -11.10 5.52
N ALA A 265 -11.90 -10.18 5.41
CA ALA A 265 -12.72 -10.05 4.20
C ALA A 265 -11.84 -9.79 2.96
N PRO A 266 -12.23 -10.26 1.76
CA PRO A 266 -11.45 -10.09 0.54
C PRO A 266 -11.17 -8.64 0.18
N ALA A 267 -9.93 -8.36 -0.21
CA ALA A 267 -9.52 -7.08 -0.76
C ALA A 267 -9.41 -7.14 -2.29
N THR A 268 -9.20 -5.97 -2.91
CA THR A 268 -8.93 -5.91 -4.35
C THR A 268 -7.66 -6.67 -4.71
N GLY A 269 -7.77 -7.54 -5.71
CA GLY A 269 -6.70 -8.40 -6.20
C GLY A 269 -6.67 -9.78 -5.56
N ASP A 270 -7.36 -10.00 -4.43
CA ASP A 270 -7.37 -11.29 -3.76
C ASP A 270 -7.97 -12.40 -4.65
N SER A 271 -7.52 -13.64 -4.42
CA SER A 271 -8.22 -14.84 -4.88
C SER A 271 -9.12 -15.34 -3.76
N ILE A 272 -10.33 -15.79 -4.07
CA ILE A 272 -11.23 -16.35 -3.06
C ILE A 272 -11.44 -17.86 -3.26
N VAL A 273 -11.58 -18.56 -2.15
CA VAL A 273 -11.83 -20.01 -2.10
C VAL A 273 -13.06 -20.28 -1.24
N PHE A 274 -14.12 -20.80 -1.84
CA PHE A 274 -15.25 -21.36 -1.10
C PHE A 274 -14.92 -22.79 -0.68
N ALA A 275 -14.88 -23.02 0.63
CA ALA A 275 -14.60 -24.32 1.23
C ALA A 275 -15.63 -24.65 2.31
N GLY A 276 -15.67 -25.93 2.71
CA GLY A 276 -16.52 -26.37 3.81
C GLY A 276 -18.01 -26.43 3.48
N ALA A 277 -18.83 -26.40 4.54
CA ALA A 277 -20.25 -26.74 4.49
C ALA A 277 -21.17 -25.76 5.24
N ILE A 278 -20.63 -24.63 5.72
CA ILE A 278 -21.34 -23.66 6.54
C ILE A 278 -21.58 -22.40 5.72
N ARG A 279 -22.77 -21.80 5.89
CA ARG A 279 -23.19 -20.57 5.20
C ARG A 279 -22.97 -20.65 3.70
N THR A 280 -23.63 -21.64 3.08
CA THR A 280 -23.48 -21.94 1.66
C THR A 280 -24.24 -20.99 0.74
N THR A 281 -24.70 -19.85 1.26
CA THR A 281 -25.33 -18.76 0.49
C THR A 281 -24.58 -17.41 0.59
N PRO A 282 -23.25 -17.34 0.35
CA PRO A 282 -22.50 -16.10 0.44
C PRO A 282 -23.10 -14.99 -0.42
N ASN A 283 -23.19 -13.78 0.12
CA ASN A 283 -23.82 -12.63 -0.50
C ASN A 283 -22.81 -11.48 -0.59
N MET A 284 -22.61 -10.97 -1.80
CA MET A 284 -21.68 -9.89 -2.09
C MET A 284 -22.42 -8.56 -2.04
N GLN A 285 -22.18 -7.74 -1.02
CA GLN A 285 -22.93 -6.48 -0.83
C GLN A 285 -22.27 -5.25 -1.46
N ALA A 286 -21.07 -5.39 -2.01
CA ALA A 286 -20.35 -4.36 -2.76
C ALA A 286 -19.69 -4.96 -4.01
N SER A 287 -19.19 -4.13 -4.92
CA SER A 287 -18.41 -4.63 -6.05
C SER A 287 -16.99 -5.02 -5.60
N TYR A 288 -16.46 -6.13 -6.13
CA TYR A 288 -15.11 -6.62 -5.85
C TYR A 288 -14.33 -6.82 -7.15
N SER A 289 -13.04 -6.53 -7.11
CA SER A 289 -12.08 -6.90 -8.16
C SER A 289 -11.18 -7.99 -7.61
N LEU A 290 -11.36 -9.23 -8.06
CA LEU A 290 -10.68 -10.42 -7.55
C LEU A 290 -9.83 -11.06 -8.65
N ASN A 291 -8.75 -11.73 -8.28
CA ASN A 291 -7.94 -12.48 -9.23
C ASN A 291 -8.71 -13.72 -9.74
N SER A 292 -9.31 -14.49 -8.81
CA SER A 292 -9.99 -15.74 -9.14
C SER A 292 -11.05 -16.13 -8.11
N VAL A 293 -11.98 -17.02 -8.49
CA VAL A 293 -12.95 -17.67 -7.60
C VAL A 293 -12.78 -19.18 -7.70
N ARG A 294 -12.61 -19.87 -6.58
CA ARG A 294 -12.49 -21.34 -6.55
C ARG A 294 -13.45 -21.96 -5.56
N PHE A 295 -14.19 -22.99 -5.98
CA PHE A 295 -14.88 -23.91 -5.07
C PHE A 295 -13.97 -25.11 -4.85
N ALA A 296 -13.51 -25.31 -3.62
CA ALA A 296 -12.56 -26.35 -3.26
C ALA A 296 -13.18 -27.75 -3.40
N ALA A 297 -12.35 -28.80 -3.53
CA ALA A 297 -12.84 -30.17 -3.74
C ALA A 297 -13.83 -30.67 -2.67
N GLY A 298 -13.65 -30.25 -1.42
CA GLY A 298 -14.55 -30.58 -0.30
C GLY A 298 -15.70 -29.60 -0.08
N ALA A 299 -15.94 -28.65 -0.99
CA ALA A 299 -17.00 -27.65 -0.84
C ALA A 299 -18.39 -28.27 -1.01
N SER A 300 -19.31 -27.93 -0.10
CA SER A 300 -20.76 -28.14 -0.27
C SER A 300 -21.30 -27.37 -1.49
N ALA A 301 -22.58 -27.56 -1.82
CA ALA A 301 -23.25 -26.79 -2.85
C ALA A 301 -23.43 -25.33 -2.39
N PHE A 302 -22.57 -24.43 -2.86
CA PHE A 302 -22.67 -23.00 -2.65
C PHE A 302 -23.57 -22.34 -3.70
N SER A 303 -24.32 -21.33 -3.26
CA SER A 303 -25.06 -20.40 -4.09
C SER A 303 -24.61 -18.98 -3.76
N VAL A 304 -23.59 -18.50 -4.47
CA VAL A 304 -23.00 -17.17 -4.29
C VAL A 304 -23.88 -16.12 -4.95
N GLY A 305 -24.43 -15.20 -4.18
CA GLY A 305 -25.21 -14.06 -4.67
C GLY A 305 -24.33 -12.83 -4.88
N LEU A 306 -24.39 -12.21 -6.06
CA LEU A 306 -23.73 -10.93 -6.35
C LEU A 306 -24.65 -9.71 -6.16
N GLY A 307 -25.92 -9.92 -5.82
CA GLY A 307 -26.90 -8.84 -5.68
C GLY A 307 -27.06 -8.03 -6.97
N SER A 308 -26.83 -6.71 -6.92
CA SER A 308 -26.73 -5.81 -8.08
C SER A 308 -25.28 -5.37 -8.35
N ASN A 309 -24.31 -6.02 -7.72
CA ASN A 309 -22.91 -5.61 -7.71
C ASN A 309 -22.12 -6.24 -8.86
N THR A 310 -20.90 -5.75 -9.04
CA THR A 310 -19.97 -6.23 -10.07
C THR A 310 -18.83 -7.04 -9.45
N LEU A 311 -18.60 -8.24 -9.97
CA LEU A 311 -17.41 -9.04 -9.72
C LEU A 311 -16.48 -8.91 -10.93
N THR A 312 -15.39 -8.17 -10.80
CA THR A 312 -14.36 -8.04 -11.85
C THR A 312 -13.27 -9.08 -11.64
N LEU A 313 -12.99 -9.89 -12.65
CA LEU A 313 -11.91 -10.89 -12.63
C LEU A 313 -10.66 -10.32 -13.31
N THR A 314 -9.57 -10.21 -12.53
CA THR A 314 -8.34 -9.50 -12.93
C THR A 314 -7.13 -10.40 -13.20
N GLY A 315 -7.19 -11.69 -12.84
CA GLY A 315 -6.15 -12.65 -13.19
C GLY A 315 -6.68 -13.84 -13.99
N THR A 316 -5.83 -14.80 -14.33
CA THR A 316 -6.11 -15.78 -15.40
C THR A 316 -6.76 -17.08 -14.94
N ASP A 317 -6.77 -17.35 -13.63
CA ASP A 317 -7.26 -18.62 -13.06
C ASP A 317 -8.79 -18.72 -13.07
N GLY A 318 -9.49 -17.59 -13.21
CA GLY A 318 -10.93 -17.50 -13.41
C GLY A 318 -11.79 -18.15 -12.34
N ILE A 319 -12.89 -18.78 -12.77
CA ILE A 319 -13.85 -19.45 -11.89
C ILE A 319 -13.69 -20.96 -12.03
N THR A 320 -13.35 -21.63 -10.94
CA THR A 320 -13.10 -23.08 -10.94
C THR A 320 -13.96 -23.81 -9.92
N ASN A 321 -14.66 -24.86 -10.36
CA ASN A 321 -15.31 -25.80 -9.46
C ASN A 321 -14.52 -27.11 -9.37
N GLN A 322 -13.91 -27.36 -8.23
CA GLN A 322 -13.18 -28.60 -7.95
C GLN A 322 -14.02 -29.61 -7.17
N SER A 323 -15.23 -29.23 -6.74
CA SER A 323 -16.08 -30.06 -5.90
C SER A 323 -16.98 -30.98 -6.71
N ASP A 324 -17.55 -31.95 -6.01
CA ASP A 324 -18.51 -32.90 -6.59
C ASP A 324 -19.94 -32.34 -6.62
N ASN A 325 -20.15 -31.13 -6.09
CA ASN A 325 -21.44 -30.46 -6.02
C ASN A 325 -21.58 -29.40 -7.12
N VAL A 326 -22.82 -29.20 -7.59
CA VAL A 326 -23.13 -28.09 -8.48
C VAL A 326 -23.00 -26.78 -7.71
N GLN A 327 -22.24 -25.84 -8.26
CA GLN A 327 -22.03 -24.51 -7.69
C GLN A 327 -22.82 -23.47 -8.48
N THR A 328 -23.41 -22.52 -7.78
CA THR A 328 -24.21 -21.45 -8.40
C THR A 328 -23.61 -20.08 -8.11
N ILE A 329 -23.52 -19.22 -9.12
CA ILE A 329 -23.26 -17.78 -8.96
C ILE A 329 -24.41 -17.03 -9.63
N ALA A 330 -25.06 -16.14 -8.88
CA ALA A 330 -26.31 -15.52 -9.29
C ALA A 330 -26.40 -14.03 -8.99
N GLY A 331 -27.18 -13.30 -9.78
CA GLY A 331 -27.34 -11.84 -9.67
C GLY A 331 -26.13 -11.06 -10.18
N GLY A 332 -26.24 -9.74 -10.24
CA GLY A 332 -25.15 -8.84 -10.61
C GLY A 332 -24.52 -9.14 -11.98
N THR A 333 -23.28 -8.67 -12.13
CA THR A 333 -22.48 -8.82 -13.35
C THR A 333 -21.08 -9.30 -13.01
N ILE A 334 -20.56 -10.24 -13.80
CA ILE A 334 -19.16 -10.65 -13.81
C ILE A 334 -18.46 -9.96 -14.99
N VAL A 335 -17.40 -9.20 -14.74
CA VAL A 335 -16.61 -8.50 -15.78
C VAL A 335 -15.26 -9.17 -15.93
N LEU A 336 -14.81 -9.40 -17.17
CA LEU A 336 -13.49 -10.00 -17.45
C LEU A 336 -12.48 -8.90 -17.83
N ASP A 337 -11.62 -8.51 -16.89
CA ASP A 337 -10.59 -7.49 -17.16
C ASP A 337 -9.39 -8.06 -17.93
N VAL A 338 -9.22 -9.38 -17.85
CA VAL A 338 -8.26 -10.16 -18.63
C VAL A 338 -8.91 -11.44 -19.14
N ALA A 339 -8.31 -12.09 -20.14
CA ALA A 339 -8.79 -13.38 -20.65
C ALA A 339 -8.91 -14.43 -19.53
N GLN A 340 -10.04 -15.12 -19.47
CA GLN A 340 -10.40 -16.04 -18.39
C GLN A 340 -10.48 -17.48 -18.85
N THR A 341 -10.19 -18.41 -17.94
CA THR A 341 -10.58 -19.82 -18.09
C THR A 341 -11.51 -20.22 -16.95
N TRP A 342 -12.73 -20.66 -17.29
CA TRP A 342 -13.69 -21.20 -16.32
C TRP A 342 -13.78 -22.71 -16.45
N SER A 343 -13.68 -23.45 -15.34
CA SER A 343 -13.50 -24.90 -15.39
C SER A 343 -14.24 -25.65 -14.29
N THR A 344 -14.57 -26.90 -14.59
CA THR A 344 -14.90 -27.91 -13.59
C THR A 344 -13.78 -28.95 -13.60
N THR A 345 -13.41 -29.44 -12.42
CA THR A 345 -12.39 -30.51 -12.25
C THR A 345 -12.84 -31.61 -11.30
N GLY A 346 -13.82 -31.34 -10.43
CA GLY A 346 -14.58 -32.36 -9.71
C GLY A 346 -15.74 -32.90 -10.56
N THR A 347 -16.67 -33.66 -9.95
CA THR A 347 -17.85 -34.17 -10.67
C THR A 347 -19.03 -33.18 -10.70
N GLY A 348 -18.93 -32.07 -9.97
CA GLY A 348 -19.95 -31.03 -9.90
C GLY A 348 -19.96 -30.11 -11.11
N GLY A 349 -21.14 -29.67 -11.52
CA GLY A 349 -21.32 -28.65 -12.55
C GLY A 349 -21.18 -27.22 -12.03
N MET A 350 -21.37 -26.24 -12.91
CA MET A 350 -21.51 -24.83 -12.53
C MET A 350 -22.75 -24.22 -13.19
N VAL A 351 -23.47 -23.38 -12.46
CA VAL A 351 -24.60 -22.60 -12.98
C VAL A 351 -24.34 -21.12 -12.71
N ILE A 352 -24.17 -20.34 -13.77
CA ILE A 352 -23.94 -18.89 -13.70
C ILE A 352 -25.16 -18.18 -14.26
N THR A 353 -25.96 -17.56 -13.40
CA THR A 353 -27.11 -16.75 -13.81
C THR A 353 -26.80 -15.25 -13.80
N SER A 354 -25.66 -14.86 -13.23
CA SER A 354 -25.08 -13.52 -13.35
C SER A 354 -24.82 -13.15 -14.80
N ALA A 355 -25.04 -11.89 -15.17
CA ALA A 355 -24.58 -11.38 -16.47
C ALA A 355 -23.05 -11.49 -16.56
N VAL A 356 -22.52 -11.66 -17.77
CA VAL A 356 -21.08 -11.78 -18.02
C VAL A 356 -20.68 -10.80 -19.12
N GLU A 357 -19.83 -9.83 -18.77
CA GLU A 357 -19.29 -8.81 -19.67
C GLU A 357 -17.85 -9.19 -20.04
N LEU A 358 -17.63 -9.54 -21.31
CA LEU A 358 -16.32 -9.97 -21.81
C LEU A 358 -15.29 -8.84 -21.85
N ASN A 359 -15.71 -7.57 -22.02
CA ASN A 359 -14.82 -6.39 -21.99
C ASN A 359 -13.53 -6.53 -22.83
N GLY A 360 -13.60 -7.15 -24.01
CA GLY A 360 -12.44 -7.38 -24.89
C GLY A 360 -11.59 -8.60 -24.53
N SER A 361 -11.98 -9.35 -23.50
CA SER A 361 -11.29 -10.53 -22.99
C SER A 361 -11.98 -11.82 -23.42
N MET A 362 -11.20 -12.74 -24.01
CA MET A 362 -11.69 -14.07 -24.38
C MET A 362 -12.13 -14.86 -23.14
N LEU A 363 -13.32 -15.46 -23.19
CA LEU A 363 -13.75 -16.46 -22.20
C LEU A 363 -13.50 -17.86 -22.74
N THR A 364 -12.62 -18.61 -22.09
CA THR A 364 -12.45 -20.05 -22.32
C THR A 364 -13.25 -20.82 -21.27
N VAL A 365 -14.06 -21.78 -21.69
CA VAL A 365 -14.86 -22.63 -20.78
C VAL A 365 -14.47 -24.07 -21.00
N THR A 366 -14.04 -24.75 -19.93
CA THR A 366 -13.51 -26.13 -19.98
C THR A 366 -14.21 -27.06 -18.98
N PRO A 367 -15.45 -27.49 -19.26
CA PRO A 367 -16.11 -28.48 -18.43
C PRO A 367 -15.39 -29.83 -18.51
N ALA A 368 -15.11 -30.45 -17.37
CA ALA A 368 -14.61 -31.83 -17.27
C ALA A 368 -15.65 -32.83 -17.79
N ALA A 369 -15.19 -34.06 -18.04
CA ALA A 369 -16.04 -35.12 -18.57
C ALA A 369 -17.25 -35.35 -17.65
N SER A 370 -18.43 -35.54 -18.24
CA SER A 370 -19.70 -35.73 -17.53
C SER A 370 -20.15 -34.57 -16.63
N THR A 371 -19.51 -33.40 -16.73
CA THR A 371 -19.97 -32.17 -16.06
C THR A 371 -20.58 -31.18 -17.05
N VAL A 372 -21.40 -30.27 -16.53
CA VAL A 372 -22.06 -29.21 -17.29
C VAL A 372 -21.72 -27.86 -16.66
N ILE A 373 -21.30 -26.90 -17.48
CA ILE A 373 -21.29 -25.48 -17.12
C ILE A 373 -22.44 -24.80 -17.86
N THR A 374 -23.38 -24.21 -17.13
CA THR A 374 -24.53 -23.49 -17.69
C THR A 374 -24.35 -22.01 -17.47
N LEU A 375 -24.37 -21.23 -18.56
CA LEU A 375 -24.40 -19.77 -18.53
C LEU A 375 -25.80 -19.31 -18.94
N SER A 376 -26.60 -18.90 -17.95
CA SER A 376 -27.97 -18.41 -18.13
C SER A 376 -28.08 -16.89 -18.02
N GLY A 377 -27.05 -16.21 -17.50
CA GLY A 377 -26.97 -14.75 -17.58
C GLY A 377 -26.59 -14.28 -18.98
N LYS A 378 -26.93 -13.03 -19.30
CA LYS A 378 -26.58 -12.40 -20.57
C LYS A 378 -25.06 -12.32 -20.74
N LEU A 379 -24.54 -12.85 -21.84
CA LEU A 379 -23.15 -12.68 -22.27
C LEU A 379 -23.04 -11.49 -23.24
N SER A 380 -22.23 -10.49 -22.88
CA SER A 380 -22.06 -9.22 -23.59
C SER A 380 -20.59 -8.82 -23.78
N GLY A 381 -20.35 -7.73 -24.51
CA GLY A 381 -19.03 -7.13 -24.67
C GLY A 381 -18.28 -7.61 -25.92
N SER A 382 -17.09 -7.06 -26.15
CA SER A 382 -16.22 -7.52 -27.24
C SER A 382 -15.39 -8.74 -26.83
N ALA A 383 -14.93 -9.50 -27.82
CA ALA A 383 -14.32 -10.83 -27.75
C ALA A 383 -15.31 -12.00 -27.84
N GLY A 384 -14.73 -13.18 -28.06
CA GLY A 384 -15.47 -14.41 -28.34
C GLY A 384 -15.48 -15.39 -27.17
N LEU A 385 -15.97 -16.58 -27.49
CA LEU A 385 -16.06 -17.72 -26.58
C LEU A 385 -15.22 -18.87 -27.13
N ASN A 386 -14.44 -19.52 -26.28
CA ASN A 386 -13.75 -20.76 -26.61
C ASN A 386 -14.24 -21.90 -25.73
N LYS A 387 -15.05 -22.79 -26.28
CA LYS A 387 -15.47 -24.04 -25.62
C LYS A 387 -14.39 -25.11 -25.83
N THR A 388 -13.78 -25.52 -24.73
CA THR A 388 -12.86 -26.66 -24.67
C THR A 388 -13.30 -27.64 -23.58
N GLY A 389 -12.48 -28.64 -23.27
CA GLY A 389 -12.82 -29.69 -22.32
C GLY A 389 -13.89 -30.67 -22.85
N PRO A 390 -13.91 -31.92 -22.36
CA PRO A 390 -14.77 -32.96 -22.91
C PRO A 390 -16.25 -32.86 -22.47
N GLY A 391 -16.57 -32.05 -21.44
CA GLY A 391 -17.93 -31.89 -20.95
C GLY A 391 -18.78 -30.91 -21.78
N GLU A 392 -19.90 -30.50 -21.21
CA GLU A 392 -20.91 -29.68 -21.87
C GLU A 392 -20.90 -28.23 -21.36
N LEU A 393 -20.98 -27.28 -22.31
CA LEU A 393 -21.34 -25.89 -22.02
C LEU A 393 -22.75 -25.64 -22.54
N VAL A 394 -23.62 -25.05 -21.73
CA VAL A 394 -24.95 -24.60 -22.13
C VAL A 394 -24.99 -23.09 -22.14
N LEU A 395 -25.37 -22.48 -23.26
CA LEU A 395 -25.73 -21.06 -23.34
C LEU A 395 -27.25 -20.96 -23.42
N ASP A 396 -27.86 -20.44 -22.35
CA ASP A 396 -29.32 -20.49 -22.18
C ASP A 396 -29.98 -19.12 -22.39
N HIS A 397 -29.22 -18.03 -22.28
CA HIS A 397 -29.74 -16.69 -22.43
C HIS A 397 -29.98 -16.31 -23.90
N SER A 398 -31.23 -16.02 -24.28
CA SER A 398 -31.65 -15.74 -25.67
C SER A 398 -31.35 -14.33 -26.17
N GLY A 399 -30.76 -13.47 -25.34
CA GLY A 399 -30.37 -12.11 -25.68
C GLY A 399 -28.88 -11.84 -25.52
N ASN A 400 -28.03 -12.84 -25.78
CA ASN A 400 -26.58 -12.62 -25.79
C ASN A 400 -26.21 -11.64 -26.92
N ASP A 401 -25.28 -10.73 -26.67
CA ASP A 401 -24.86 -9.68 -27.60
C ASP A 401 -23.35 -9.47 -27.63
N TYR A 402 -22.58 -10.45 -27.15
CA TYR A 402 -21.13 -10.41 -27.31
C TYR A 402 -20.71 -10.40 -28.78
N THR A 403 -19.60 -9.75 -29.07
CA THR A 403 -19.05 -9.56 -30.42
C THR A 403 -17.70 -10.27 -30.53
N GLY A 404 -17.69 -11.39 -31.24
CA GLY A 404 -16.54 -12.27 -31.40
C GLY A 404 -16.96 -13.71 -31.63
N ASN A 405 -16.16 -14.46 -32.40
CA ASN A 405 -16.52 -15.81 -32.82
C ASN A 405 -16.62 -16.79 -31.65
N THR A 406 -17.48 -17.79 -31.80
CA THR A 406 -17.54 -18.94 -30.90
C THR A 406 -16.73 -20.09 -31.47
N THR A 407 -15.67 -20.50 -30.79
CA THR A 407 -14.86 -21.66 -31.17
C THR A 407 -15.19 -22.84 -30.27
N ILE A 408 -15.47 -23.99 -30.85
CA ILE A 408 -15.76 -25.24 -30.15
C ILE A 408 -14.65 -26.24 -30.46
N THR A 409 -13.64 -26.27 -29.60
CA THR A 409 -12.44 -27.09 -29.76
C THR A 409 -12.63 -28.51 -29.22
N ALA A 410 -13.49 -28.70 -28.20
CA ALA A 410 -13.79 -30.01 -27.63
C ALA A 410 -15.15 -30.05 -26.91
N GLY A 411 -15.68 -31.26 -26.74
CA GLY A 411 -16.95 -31.51 -26.05
C GLY A 411 -18.15 -30.92 -26.81
N THR A 412 -19.19 -30.53 -26.09
CA THR A 412 -20.44 -30.04 -26.68
C THR A 412 -20.76 -28.63 -26.17
N LEU A 413 -21.11 -27.72 -27.09
CA LEU A 413 -21.83 -26.48 -26.79
C LEU A 413 -23.31 -26.71 -27.12
N THR A 414 -24.19 -26.47 -26.16
CA THR A 414 -25.65 -26.58 -26.31
C THR A 414 -26.31 -25.21 -26.31
N ILE A 415 -27.25 -25.02 -27.24
CA ILE A 415 -28.08 -23.81 -27.39
C ILE A 415 -29.56 -24.18 -27.56
N SER A 416 -30.44 -23.21 -27.38
CA SER A 416 -31.88 -23.32 -27.70
C SER A 416 -32.31 -22.46 -28.89
N GLY A 417 -31.48 -21.50 -29.32
CA GLY A 417 -31.70 -20.61 -30.46
C GLY A 417 -30.43 -19.89 -30.93
N ASP A 418 -30.46 -19.34 -32.16
CA ASP A 418 -29.34 -18.62 -32.76
C ASP A 418 -28.82 -17.47 -31.89
N ALA A 419 -29.74 -16.75 -31.23
CA ALA A 419 -29.40 -15.61 -30.37
C ALA A 419 -28.65 -16.00 -29.08
N ASN A 420 -28.52 -17.30 -28.75
CA ASN A 420 -27.60 -17.73 -27.70
C ASN A 420 -26.12 -17.55 -28.12
N LEU A 421 -25.83 -17.48 -29.43
CA LEU A 421 -24.49 -17.37 -30.00
C LEU A 421 -24.02 -15.91 -30.18
N GLY A 422 -24.68 -14.96 -29.52
CA GLY A 422 -24.32 -13.54 -29.58
C GLY A 422 -24.72 -12.88 -30.89
N ASP A 423 -23.97 -11.85 -31.28
CA ASP A 423 -24.21 -11.10 -32.51
C ASP A 423 -24.37 -12.04 -33.74
N PRO A 424 -25.35 -11.79 -34.64
CA PRO A 424 -25.55 -12.58 -35.86
C PRO A 424 -24.36 -12.65 -36.81
N ALA A 425 -23.39 -11.73 -36.70
CA ALA A 425 -22.15 -11.73 -37.46
C ALA A 425 -21.03 -12.56 -36.82
N ASN A 426 -21.22 -13.09 -35.61
CA ASN A 426 -20.25 -14.00 -34.99
C ASN A 426 -20.25 -15.34 -35.73
N ASP A 427 -19.09 -15.81 -36.17
CA ASP A 427 -18.97 -17.17 -36.73
C ASP A 427 -18.95 -18.22 -35.62
N VAL A 428 -19.30 -19.45 -35.98
CA VAL A 428 -19.12 -20.65 -35.14
C VAL A 428 -18.09 -21.57 -35.79
N GLN A 429 -17.02 -21.87 -35.07
CA GLN A 429 -15.92 -22.70 -35.55
C GLN A 429 -15.91 -24.05 -34.84
N LEU A 430 -16.04 -25.15 -35.59
CA LEU A 430 -16.08 -26.53 -35.08
C LEU A 430 -14.70 -27.19 -35.15
N ASN A 431 -13.79 -26.77 -34.27
CA ASN A 431 -12.40 -27.24 -34.23
C ASN A 431 -12.21 -28.55 -33.43
N GLY A 432 -13.15 -29.50 -33.56
CA GLY A 432 -13.09 -30.81 -32.88
C GLY A 432 -14.17 -31.05 -31.83
N GLY A 433 -14.99 -30.04 -31.50
CA GLY A 433 -16.20 -30.22 -30.70
C GLY A 433 -17.49 -30.21 -31.51
N ALA A 434 -18.62 -30.23 -30.81
CA ALA A 434 -19.96 -30.27 -31.39
C ALA A 434 -20.82 -29.08 -30.94
N LEU A 435 -21.61 -28.55 -31.87
CA LEU A 435 -22.75 -27.67 -31.56
C LEU A 435 -24.03 -28.51 -31.50
N ARG A 436 -24.75 -28.44 -30.39
CA ARG A 436 -26.04 -29.10 -30.19
C ARG A 436 -27.15 -28.06 -30.01
N SER A 437 -28.26 -28.27 -30.69
CA SER A 437 -29.49 -27.52 -30.43
C SER A 437 -30.50 -28.41 -29.70
N THR A 438 -31.20 -27.86 -28.71
CA THR A 438 -32.28 -28.55 -28.00
C THR A 438 -33.63 -28.49 -28.72
N THR A 439 -33.75 -27.61 -29.72
CA THR A 439 -34.94 -27.46 -30.57
C THR A 439 -34.53 -27.30 -32.05
N GLY A 440 -35.49 -27.18 -32.97
CA GLY A 440 -35.18 -26.81 -34.36
C GLY A 440 -34.73 -25.34 -34.42
N VAL A 441 -33.53 -25.08 -34.92
CA VAL A 441 -32.95 -23.73 -34.98
C VAL A 441 -32.61 -23.35 -36.42
N THR A 442 -32.97 -22.13 -36.80
CA THR A 442 -32.50 -21.47 -38.02
C THR A 442 -31.39 -20.51 -37.64
N LEU A 443 -30.19 -20.71 -38.19
CA LEU A 443 -29.08 -19.79 -37.98
C LEU A 443 -29.20 -18.55 -38.87
N GLY A 444 -28.69 -17.41 -38.39
CA GLY A 444 -28.67 -16.17 -39.18
C GLY A 444 -27.86 -16.33 -40.46
N ALA A 445 -28.28 -15.70 -41.56
CA ALA A 445 -27.59 -15.80 -42.86
C ALA A 445 -26.14 -15.26 -42.84
N GLY A 446 -25.80 -14.43 -41.85
CA GLY A 446 -24.43 -13.93 -41.63
C GLY A 446 -23.56 -14.85 -40.77
N ARG A 447 -24.12 -15.92 -40.19
CA ARG A 447 -23.40 -16.82 -39.28
C ARG A 447 -22.75 -17.95 -40.06
N THR A 448 -21.43 -17.86 -40.26
CA THR A 448 -20.69 -18.97 -40.85
C THR A 448 -20.51 -20.07 -39.82
N VAL A 449 -20.72 -21.32 -40.24
CA VAL A 449 -20.31 -22.51 -39.48
C VAL A 449 -19.20 -23.19 -40.27
N SER A 450 -18.00 -23.26 -39.69
CA SER A 450 -16.79 -23.76 -40.36
C SER A 450 -16.10 -24.88 -39.58
#